data_AF-A0A5Q0SG88-F1
#
_entry.id   AF-A0A5Q0SG88-F1
#
_cell.length_a   1.000
_cell.length_b   1.000
_cell.length_c   1.000
_cell.angle_alpha   90.00
_cell.angle_beta   90.00
_cell.angle_gamma   90.00
#
_symmetry.space_group_name_H-M   'P 1'
#
loop_
_entity.id
_entity.type
_entity.pdbx_description
1 polymer ?
#
loop_
_entity_poly.entity_id
_entity_poly.type
_entity_poly.pdbx_seq_one_letter_code
_entity_poly.pdbx_strand_id
1 'polypeptide(L)' 'MKCTVCGDEIRGKPYSYNYKGNTYYFCSPMCMVEFKKRPEKYVKLYTSNKP' A
#
# COMPACT_ATOMS: atom_id res chain seq x y z
N MET A 1 -2.49 -9.19 6.91
CA MET A 1 -1.73 -8.30 5.99
C MET A 1 -2.31 -6.89 6.09
N LYS A 2 -1.51 -5.84 5.95
CA LYS A 2 -1.96 -4.46 6.13
C LYS A 2 -1.98 -3.68 4.81
N CYS A 3 -2.90 -2.73 4.70
CA CYS A 3 -2.95 -1.81 3.57
C CYS A 3 -1.79 -0.81 3.65
N THR A 4 -1.04 -0.65 2.56
CA THR A 4 0.08 0.32 2.49
C THR A 4 -0.36 1.78 2.68
N VAL A 5 -1.62 2.09 2.38
CA VAL A 5 -2.13 3.47 2.39
C VAL A 5 -2.74 3.84 3.74
N CYS A 6 -3.70 3.05 4.22
CA CYS A 6 -4.41 3.34 5.46
C CYS A 6 -3.84 2.61 6.70
N GLY A 7 -3.04 1.56 6.50
CA GLY A 7 -2.51 0.74 7.60
C GLY A 7 -3.52 -0.28 8.17
N ASP A 8 -4.77 -0.21 7.74
CA ASP A 8 -5.82 -1.15 8.15
C ASP A 8 -5.53 -2.59 7.72
N GLU A 9 -6.09 -3.52 8.48
CA GLU A 9 -6.04 -4.94 8.14
C GLU A 9 -6.89 -5.21 6.91
N ILE A 10 -6.29 -5.88 5.92
CA ILE A 10 -7.02 -6.32 4.73
C ILE A 10 -7.79 -7.59 5.08
N ARG A 11 -9.12 -7.51 5.06
CA ARG A 11 -10.02 -8.65 5.21
C ARG A 11 -10.50 -9.08 3.83
N GLY A 12 -10.10 -10.28 3.39
CA GLY A 12 -10.44 -10.83 2.08
C GLY A 12 -9.34 -10.66 1.04
N LYS A 13 -9.72 -10.59 -0.24
CA LYS A 13 -8.77 -10.56 -1.36
C LYS A 13 -8.13 -9.17 -1.48
N PRO A 14 -6.81 -9.03 -1.26
CA PRO A 14 -6.14 -7.75 -1.37
C PRO A 14 -6.04 -7.30 -2.83
N TYR A 15 -6.06 -5.99 -3.05
CA TYR A 15 -5.62 -5.40 -4.30
C TYR A 15 -4.11 -5.28 -4.25
N SER A 16 -3.42 -5.72 -5.29
CA SER A 16 -1.97 -5.60 -5.39
C SER A 16 -1.57 -4.68 -6.53
N TYR A 17 -0.47 -3.94 -6.34
CA TYR A 17 0.13 -3.13 -7.39
C TYR A 17 1.65 -3.22 -7.31
N ASN A 18 2.28 -3.50 -8.44
CA ASN A 18 3.73 -3.50 -8.53
C ASN A 18 4.23 -2.09 -8.86
N TYR A 19 5.09 -1.55 -8.00
CA TYR A 19 5.70 -0.24 -8.17
C TYR A 19 7.19 -0.31 -7.80
N LYS A 20 8.07 0.08 -8.73
CA LYS A 20 9.54 0.01 -8.57
C LYS A 20 10.04 -1.37 -8.10
N GLY A 21 9.48 -2.45 -8.67
CA GLY A 21 9.84 -3.83 -8.32
C GLY A 21 9.27 -4.33 -6.98
N ASN A 22 8.54 -3.50 -6.24
CA ASN A 22 7.91 -3.88 -4.98
C ASN A 22 6.39 -4.07 -5.17
N THR A 23 5.85 -5.15 -4.61
CA THR A 23 4.41 -5.43 -4.64
C THR A 23 3.76 -4.86 -3.38
N TYR A 24 2.86 -3.89 -3.57
CA TYR A 24 2.10 -3.25 -2.50
C TYR A 24 0.68 -3.79 -2.44
N TYR A 25 0.11 -3.89 -1.24
CA TYR A 25 -1.22 -4.44 -1.00
C TYR A 25 -2.18 -3.40 -0.43
N PHE A 26 -3.44 -3.46 -0.84
CA PHE A 26 -4.47 -2.50 -0.47
C PHE A 26 -5.78 -3.18 -0.08
N CYS A 27 -6.44 -2.64 0.94
CA CYS A 27 -7.74 -3.13 1.41
C CYS A 27 -8.89 -2.79 0.45
N SER A 28 -8.70 -1.82 -0.43
CA SER A 28 -9.74 -1.31 -1.32
C SER A 28 -9.14 -0.69 -2.58
N PRO A 29 -9.90 -0.65 -3.69
CA PRO A 29 -9.42 -0.05 -4.95
C PRO A 29 -9.13 1.45 -4.79
N MET A 30 -9.86 2.12 -3.90
CA MET A 30 -9.64 3.54 -3.60
C MET A 30 -8.26 3.79 -2.99
N CYS A 31 -7.80 2.92 -2.07
CA CYS A 31 -6.44 2.97 -1.53
C CYS A 31 -5.39 2.77 -2.63
N MET A 32 -5.61 1.81 -3.54
CA MET A 32 -4.71 1.60 -4.68
C MET A 32 -4.63 2.83 -5.60
N VAL A 33 -5.76 3.51 -5.85
CA VAL A 33 -5.79 4.75 -6.66
C VAL A 33 -5.04 5.89 -5.96
N GLU A 34 -5.25 6.09 -4.66
CA GLU A 34 -4.52 7.09 -3.88
C GLU A 34 -3.01 6.81 -3.86
N PHE A 35 -2.63 5.53 -3.73
CA PHE A 35 -1.25 5.10 -3.88
C PHE A 35 -0.71 5.45 -5.26
N LYS A 36 -1.43 5.15 -6.35
CA LYS A 36 -0.99 5.48 -7.72
C LYS A 36 -0.83 6.98 -7.96
N LYS A 37 -1.67 7.82 -7.33
CA LYS A 37 -1.56 9.28 -7.45
C LYS A 37 -0.31 9.81 -6.76
N ARG A 38 0.08 9.23 -5.62
CA ARG A 38 1.21 9.71 -4.81
C ARG A 38 2.05 8.56 -4.24
N PRO A 39 2.64 7.68 -5.08
CA PRO A 39 3.24 6.44 -4.62
C PRO A 39 4.45 6.72 -3.72
N GLU A 40 5.26 7.72 -4.05
CA GLU A 40 6.46 8.09 -3.31
C GLU A 40 6.20 8.46 -1.84
N LYS A 41 5.02 9.02 -1.53
CA LYS A 41 4.61 9.37 -0.17
C LYS A 41 4.38 8.12 0.68
N TYR A 42 3.74 7.10 0.10
CA TYR A 42 3.41 5.85 0.80
C TYR A 42 4.57 4.86 0.83
N VAL A 43 5.40 4.86 -0.23
CA VAL A 43 6.62 4.05 -0.29
C VAL A 43 7.56 4.43 0.86
N LYS A 44 7.79 5.73 1.12
CA LYS A 44 8.62 6.20 2.25
C LYS A 44 8.07 5.82 3.62
N LEU A 45 6.75 5.86 3.80
CA LEU A 45 6.11 5.53 5.08
C LEU A 45 6.29 4.05 5.46
N TYR A 46 6.31 3.15 4.48
CA TYR A 46 6.53 1.73 4.72
C TYR A 46 8.02 1.37 4.91
N THR A 47 8.95 2.24 4.49
CA THR A 47 10.40 2.05 4.72
C THR A 47 10.90 2.64 6.04
N SER A 48 10.08 3.43 6.75
CA SER A 48 10.55 4.20 7.93
C SER A 48 10.07 3.68 9.29
N ASN A 49 9.43 2.51 9.38
CA ASN A 49 9.05 1.94 10.68
C ASN A 49 9.35 0.45 10.77
N LYS A 50 10.63 0.13 11.04
CA LYS A 50 11.02 -0.98 11.93
C LYS A 50 12.51 -0.89 12.34
N PRO A 51 12.87 -0.58 13.60
CA PRO A 51 13.75 -1.43 14.38
C PRO A 51 13.03 -2.73 14.77
#